data_AF-A0A2W6RDW8-F1
#
_entry.id   AF-A0A2W6RDW8-F1
#
_cell.length_a   1.000
_cell.length_b   1.000
_cell.length_c   1.000
_cell.angle_alpha   90.00
_cell.angle_beta   90.00
_cell.angle_gamma   90.00
#
_symmetry.space_group_name_H-M   'P 1'
#
loop_
_entity.id
_entity.type
_entity.pdbx_description
1 polymer ?
#
loop_
_entity_poly.entity_id
_entity_poly.type
_entity_poly.pdbx_seq_one_letter_code
_entity_poly.pdbx_strand_id
1 'polypeptide(L)'
;MYLVMYTMIASLNHFYFNLNNVYMTLMMVSPMAILMLVFMRSMYPSKRTNLLIGGAAALVFAVSFWGMRTQAAVGDTEFLRSMIPHHSGAILMCQQASLTDPEVLGLCEEIVRSQEQEIAQMKALLARR
;
A
#
# COMPACT_ATOMS: atom_id res chain seq x y z
N MET A 1 6.24 6.89 -5.57
CA MET A 1 5.71 5.53 -5.34
C MET A 1 4.41 5.54 -4.53
N TYR A 2 4.29 6.34 -3.46
CA TYR A 2 3.05 6.40 -2.64
C TYR A 2 1.74 6.53 -3.42
N LEU A 3 1.64 7.54 -4.30
CA LEU A 3 0.41 7.80 -5.06
C LEU A 3 0.08 6.71 -6.09
N VAL A 4 1.07 5.92 -6.51
CA VAL A 4 0.87 4.84 -7.50
C VAL A 4 -0.04 3.76 -6.94
N MET A 5 -0.01 3.49 -5.63
CA MET A 5 -0.93 2.50 -5.04
C MET A 5 -2.41 2.89 -5.17
N TYR A 6 -2.71 4.17 -5.34
CA TYR A 6 -4.09 4.64 -5.53
C TYR A 6 -4.57 4.54 -6.97
N THR A 7 -3.74 4.14 -7.95
CA THR A 7 -4.23 3.88 -9.31
C THR A 7 -5.20 2.70 -9.34
N MET A 8 -5.22 1.89 -8.29
CA MET A 8 -6.09 0.73 -8.15
C MET A 8 -7.42 1.06 -7.45
N ILE A 9 -7.70 2.29 -7.00
CA ILE A 9 -9.01 2.59 -6.41
C ILE A 9 -10.09 2.74 -7.48
N ALA A 10 -11.21 2.04 -7.32
CA ALA A 10 -12.41 2.20 -8.15
C ALA A 10 -13.01 3.63 -8.13
N SER A 11 -12.76 4.43 -7.09
CA SER A 11 -13.26 5.81 -7.00
C SER A 11 -12.30 6.73 -6.25
N LEU A 12 -12.16 7.98 -6.72
CA LEU A 12 -11.38 9.02 -6.03
C LEU A 12 -11.91 9.32 -4.61
N ASN A 13 -13.19 9.06 -4.34
CA ASN A 13 -13.78 9.19 -3.00
C ASN A 13 -13.30 8.11 -2.01
N HIS A 14 -12.50 7.15 -2.48
CA HIS A 14 -11.84 6.12 -1.67
C HIS A 14 -10.36 6.44 -1.42
N PHE A 15 -9.90 7.63 -1.84
CA PHE A 15 -8.57 8.11 -1.52
C PHE A 15 -8.50 8.54 -0.05
N TYR A 16 -7.71 7.81 0.74
CA TYR A 16 -7.39 8.15 2.12
C TYR A 16 -5.91 7.96 2.36
N PHE A 17 -5.23 9.02 2.78
CA PHE A 17 -3.88 8.90 3.30
C PHE A 17 -3.87 7.91 4.47
N ASN A 18 -2.97 6.94 4.42
CA ASN A 18 -2.82 5.92 5.44
C ASN A 18 -1.36 5.50 5.64
N LEU A 19 -1.07 5.07 6.86
CA LEU A 19 0.27 4.69 7.30
C LEU A 19 0.79 3.38 6.67
N ASN A 20 -0.08 2.40 6.43
CA ASN A 20 0.32 1.14 5.79
C ASN A 20 0.92 1.38 4.39
N ASN A 21 0.33 2.26 3.59
CA ASN A 21 0.91 2.68 2.31
C ASN A 21 2.27 3.39 2.47
N VAL A 22 2.51 4.11 3.58
CA VAL A 22 3.81 4.72 3.86
C VAL A 22 4.85 3.63 4.10
N TYR A 23 4.55 2.65 4.96
CA TYR A 23 5.44 1.52 5.20
C TYR A 23 5.77 0.77 3.91
N MET A 24 4.74 0.46 3.10
CA MET A 24 4.93 -0.20 1.79
C MET A 24 5.82 0.64 0.86
N THR A 25 5.59 1.94 0.78
CA THR A 25 6.40 2.85 -0.04
C THR A 25 7.88 2.82 0.37
N LEU A 26 8.15 2.92 1.67
CA LEU A 26 9.52 2.91 2.19
C LEU A 26 10.21 1.57 1.95
N MET A 27 9.48 0.47 2.10
CA MET A 27 10.00 -0.87 1.80
C MET A 27 10.27 -1.11 0.31
N MET A 28 9.62 -0.40 -0.61
CA MET A 28 9.94 -0.49 -2.04
C MET A 28 11.13 0.39 -2.42
N VAL A 29 11.21 1.60 -1.88
CA VAL A 29 12.28 2.57 -2.22
C VAL A 29 13.62 2.19 -1.58
N SER A 30 13.61 1.66 -0.35
CA SER A 30 14.86 1.39 0.38
C SER A 30 15.72 0.29 -0.28
N PRO A 31 15.18 -0.87 -0.70
CA PRO A 31 15.96 -1.86 -1.44
C PRO A 31 16.44 -1.32 -2.79
N MET A 32 15.65 -0.50 -3.48
CA MET A 32 16.05 0.10 -4.75
C MET A 32 17.31 0.96 -4.57
N ALA A 33 17.38 1.77 -3.50
CA ALA A 33 18.57 2.54 -3.19
C ALA A 33 19.81 1.65 -2.99
N ILE A 34 19.66 0.51 -2.31
CA ILE A 34 20.75 -0.47 -2.13
C ILE A 34 21.16 -1.07 -3.47
N LEU A 35 20.20 -1.48 -4.30
CA LEU A 35 20.49 -2.02 -5.64
C LEU A 35 21.24 -1.00 -6.50
N MET A 36 20.84 0.27 -6.50
CA MET A 36 21.53 1.33 -7.23
C MET A 36 22.99 1.47 -6.77
N LEU A 37 23.25 1.47 -5.46
CA LEU A 37 24.61 1.51 -4.94
C LEU A 37 25.44 0.27 -5.29
N VAL A 38 24.82 -0.90 -5.41
CA VAL A 38 25.49 -2.16 -5.74
C VAL A 38 25.79 -2.30 -7.23
N PHE A 39 24.85 -1.94 -8.11
CA PHE A 39 24.96 -2.17 -9.55
C PHE A 39 25.49 -0.96 -10.32
N MET A 40 25.27 0.26 -9.83
CA MET A 40 25.70 1.50 -10.48
C MET A 40 26.90 2.13 -9.75
N ARG A 41 27.84 1.30 -9.28
CA ARG A 41 28.99 1.73 -8.46
C ARG A 41 29.83 2.84 -9.08
N SER A 42 29.96 2.87 -10.41
CA SER A 42 30.73 3.89 -11.14
C SER A 42 30.15 5.30 -10.98
N MET A 43 28.85 5.43 -10.73
CA MET A 43 28.17 6.72 -10.54
C MET A 43 28.26 7.25 -9.11
N TYR A 44 28.76 6.45 -8.16
CA TYR A 44 28.80 6.79 -6.73
C TYR A 44 30.24 6.69 -6.20
N PRO A 45 31.12 7.70 -6.43
CA PRO A 45 32.56 7.59 -6.13
C PRO A 45 32.89 7.52 -4.64
N SER A 46 32.07 8.15 -3.78
CA SER A 46 32.35 8.31 -2.36
C SER A 46 31.93 7.09 -1.53
N LYS A 47 32.89 6.20 -1.24
CA LYS A 47 32.64 4.97 -0.45
C LYS A 47 31.95 5.24 0.91
N ARG A 48 32.34 6.30 1.63
CA ARG A 48 31.77 6.66 2.94
C ARG A 48 30.29 7.02 2.82
N THR A 49 29.94 7.91 1.90
CA THR A 49 28.55 8.32 1.66
C THR A 49 27.69 7.13 1.23
N ASN A 50 28.22 6.27 0.36
CA ASN A 50 27.49 5.08 -0.09
C ASN A 50 27.21 4.10 1.06
N LEU A 51 28.19 3.89 1.95
CA LEU A 51 28.00 3.08 3.15
C LEU A 51 26.94 3.67 4.08
N LEU A 52 26.95 5.01 4.27
CA LEU A 52 25.93 5.69 5.09
C LEU A 52 24.54 5.57 4.46
N ILE A 53 24.39 5.83 3.16
CA ILE A 53 23.12 5.69 2.43
C ILE A 53 22.63 4.25 2.49
N GLY A 54 23.50 3.27 2.23
CA GLY A 54 23.16 1.85 2.30
C GLY A 54 22.73 1.41 3.69
N GLY A 55 23.46 1.82 4.74
CA GLY A 55 23.10 1.55 6.13
C GLY A 55 21.78 2.18 6.54
N ALA A 56 21.56 3.45 6.17
CA ALA A 56 20.29 4.14 6.42
C ALA A 56 19.13 3.47 5.68
N ALA A 57 19.30 3.09 4.41
CA ALA A 57 18.28 2.38 3.64
C ALA A 57 17.95 1.01 4.27
N ALA A 58 18.96 0.25 4.71
CA ALA A 58 18.75 -1.03 5.39
C ALA A 58 17.98 -0.84 6.73
N LEU A 59 18.30 0.18 7.50
CA LEU A 59 17.59 0.51 8.73
C LEU A 59 16.13 0.93 8.47
N VAL A 60 15.91 1.83 7.49
CA VAL A 60 14.56 2.26 7.10
C VAL A 60 13.73 1.07 6.62
N PHE A 61 14.32 0.16 5.85
CA PHE A 61 13.67 -1.08 5.43
C PHE A 61 13.27 -1.92 6.65
N ALA A 62 14.20 -2.19 7.56
CA ALA A 62 13.93 -3.01 8.75
C ALA A 62 12.85 -2.41 9.65
N VAL A 63 12.90 -1.10 9.91
CA VAL A 63 11.90 -0.39 10.73
C VAL A 63 10.53 -0.37 10.05
N SER A 64 10.49 -0.09 8.74
CA SER A 64 9.23 -0.07 7.98
C SER A 64 8.62 -1.47 7.86
N PHE A 65 9.45 -2.49 7.64
CA PHE A 65 9.02 -3.89 7.62
C PHE A 65 8.47 -4.30 8.98
N TRP A 66 9.18 -4.00 10.07
CA TRP A 66 8.70 -4.26 11.41
C TRP A 66 7.38 -3.54 11.68
N GLY A 67 7.31 -2.23 11.41
CA GLY A 67 6.11 -1.43 11.63
C GLY A 67 4.90 -1.94 10.84
N MET A 68 5.09 -2.35 9.59
CA MET A 68 4.03 -3.00 8.82
C MET A 68 3.65 -4.36 9.42
N ARG A 69 4.62 -5.21 9.78
CA ARG A 69 4.31 -6.56 10.29
C ARG A 69 3.64 -6.55 11.66
N THR A 70 3.93 -5.55 12.50
CA THR A 70 3.31 -5.37 13.81
C THR A 70 2.13 -4.43 13.80
N GLN A 71 1.82 -3.81 12.65
CA GLN A 71 0.81 -2.74 12.54
C GLN A 71 1.09 -1.60 13.55
N ALA A 72 2.37 -1.24 13.72
CA ALA A 72 2.78 -0.19 14.63
C ALA A 72 2.10 1.14 14.27
N ALA A 73 1.58 1.85 15.27
CA ALA A 73 0.84 3.10 15.11
C ALA A 73 -0.41 3.04 14.20
N VAL A 74 -0.90 1.85 13.87
CA VAL A 74 -2.18 1.66 13.16
C VAL A 74 -3.29 1.41 14.18
N GLY A 75 -3.90 2.48 14.67
CA GLY A 75 -5.14 2.42 15.47
C GLY A 75 -6.40 2.46 14.59
N ASP A 76 -7.59 2.52 15.21
CA ASP A 76 -8.89 2.48 14.51
C ASP A 76 -8.97 3.40 13.29
N THR A 77 -8.55 4.67 13.43
CA THR A 77 -8.65 5.65 12.34
C THR A 77 -7.74 5.30 11.17
N GLU A 78 -6.50 4.87 11.44
CA GLU A 78 -5.56 4.48 10.40
C GLU A 78 -5.93 3.13 9.77
N PHE A 79 -6.51 2.22 10.55
CA PHE A 79 -7.10 0.99 10.04
C PHE A 79 -8.18 1.30 9.00
N LEU A 80 -9.18 2.12 9.35
CA LEU A 80 -10.27 2.50 8.45
C LEU A 80 -9.76 3.24 7.20
N ARG A 81 -8.82 4.18 7.37
CA ARG A 81 -8.18 4.90 6.25
C ARG A 81 -7.39 3.97 5.33
N SER A 82 -6.78 2.91 5.85
CA SER A 82 -6.05 1.93 5.03
C SER A 82 -6.98 0.94 4.34
N MET A 83 -8.08 0.55 4.99
CA MET A 83 -8.99 -0.47 4.47
C MET A 83 -9.92 0.06 3.38
N ILE A 84 -10.36 1.32 3.42
CA ILE A 84 -11.19 1.89 2.35
C ILE A 84 -10.54 1.79 0.96
N PRO A 85 -9.30 2.28 0.72
CA PRO A 85 -8.65 2.13 -0.58
C PRO A 85 -8.32 0.67 -0.91
N HIS A 86 -7.99 -0.17 0.09
CA HIS A 86 -7.78 -1.60 -0.11
C HIS A 86 -9.03 -2.30 -0.68
N HIS A 87 -10.18 -2.06 -0.05
CA HIS A 87 -11.47 -2.61 -0.48
C HIS A 87 -11.86 -2.08 -1.86
N SER A 88 -11.59 -0.81 -2.11
CA SER A 88 -11.81 -0.20 -3.42
C SER A 88 -10.98 -0.83 -4.54
N GLY A 89 -9.83 -1.43 -4.22
CA GLY A 89 -9.01 -2.18 -5.16
C GLY A 89 -9.66 -3.48 -5.63
N ALA A 90 -10.25 -4.23 -4.70
CA ALA A 90 -10.99 -5.44 -5.03
C ALA A 90 -12.18 -5.14 -5.95
N ILE A 91 -12.92 -4.06 -5.68
CA ILE A 91 -14.03 -3.61 -6.52
C ILE A 91 -13.54 -3.30 -7.95
N LEU A 92 -12.45 -2.54 -8.09
CA LEU A 92 -11.90 -2.23 -9.41
C LEU A 92 -11.53 -3.51 -10.18
N MET A 93 -10.84 -4.45 -9.52
CA MET A 93 -10.42 -5.69 -10.15
C MET A 93 -11.61 -6.54 -10.60
N CYS A 94 -12.63 -6.70 -9.76
CA CYS A 94 -13.86 -7.43 -10.11
C CYS A 94 -14.61 -6.78 -11.28
N GLN A 95 -14.62 -5.45 -11.37
CA GLN A 95 -15.33 -4.72 -12.43
C GLN A 95 -14.58 -4.69 -13.76
N GLN A 96 -13.25 -4.72 -13.75
CA GLN A 96 -12.43 -4.51 -14.95
C GLN A 96 -11.79 -5.79 -15.50
N ALA A 97 -11.64 -6.84 -14.68
CA ALA A 97 -11.05 -8.09 -15.14
C ALA A 97 -11.97 -8.80 -16.13
N SER A 98 -11.39 -9.35 -17.21
CA SER A 98 -12.10 -10.16 -18.20
C SER A 98 -12.30 -11.59 -17.70
N LEU A 99 -13.20 -11.76 -16.74
CA LEU A 99 -13.51 -13.04 -16.11
C LEU A 99 -14.58 -13.80 -16.92
N THR A 100 -14.40 -15.11 -17.06
CA THR A 100 -15.31 -15.96 -17.86
C THR A 100 -15.85 -17.16 -17.09
N ASP A 101 -15.21 -17.53 -15.98
CA ASP A 101 -15.67 -18.65 -15.16
C ASP A 101 -16.91 -18.22 -14.34
N PRO A 102 -18.05 -18.94 -14.45
CA PRO A 102 -19.29 -18.56 -13.77
C PRO A 102 -19.19 -18.52 -12.25
N GLU A 103 -18.39 -19.40 -11.63
CA GLU A 103 -18.20 -19.42 -10.18
C GLU A 103 -17.39 -18.19 -9.74
N VAL A 104 -16.35 -17.84 -10.50
CA VAL A 104 -15.54 -16.64 -10.24
C VAL A 104 -16.34 -15.36 -10.46
N LEU A 105 -17.23 -15.32 -11.45
CA LEU A 105 -18.15 -14.20 -11.67
C LEU A 105 -19.11 -14.02 -10.49
N GLY A 106 -19.73 -15.11 -10.02
CA GLY A 106 -20.58 -15.08 -8.83
C GLY A 106 -19.82 -14.60 -7.59
N LEU A 107 -18.59 -15.07 -7.39
CA LEU A 107 -17.72 -14.59 -6.32
C LEU A 107 -17.43 -13.08 -6.46
N CYS A 108 -17.20 -12.58 -7.66
CA CYS A 108 -16.94 -11.16 -7.90
C CYS A 108 -18.15 -10.28 -7.58
N GLU A 109 -19.36 -10.72 -7.90
CA GLU A 109 -20.60 -10.01 -7.53
C GLU A 109 -20.74 -9.92 -6.00
N GLU A 110 -20.44 -11.00 -5.28
CA GLU A 110 -20.45 -11.02 -3.81
C GLU A 110 -19.38 -10.11 -3.21
N ILE A 111 -18.16 -10.14 -3.74
CA ILE A 111 -17.05 -9.26 -3.35
C ILE A 111 -17.46 -7.80 -3.53
N VAL A 112 -17.95 -7.41 -4.71
CA VAL A 112 -18.33 -6.00 -4.96
C VAL A 112 -19.41 -5.56 -3.97
N ARG A 113 -20.48 -6.34 -3.81
CA ARG A 113 -21.59 -6.01 -2.90
C ARG A 113 -21.12 -5.84 -1.44
N SER A 114 -20.33 -6.78 -0.94
CA SER A 114 -19.84 -6.75 0.45
C SER A 114 -18.86 -5.60 0.68
N GLN A 115 -17.90 -5.42 -0.21
CA GLN A 115 -16.85 -4.40 -0.09
C GLN A 115 -17.43 -2.98 -0.18
N GLU A 116 -18.47 -2.74 -0.99
CA GLU A 116 -19.18 -1.45 -1.02
C GLU A 116 -19.88 -1.14 0.30
N GLN A 117 -20.54 -2.14 0.90
CA GLN A 117 -21.19 -2.01 2.22
C GLN A 117 -20.17 -1.73 3.32
N GLU A 118 -19.06 -2.44 3.32
CA GLU A 118 -17.95 -2.26 4.27
C GLU A 118 -17.32 -0.87 4.12
N ILE A 119 -17.09 -0.38 2.89
CA ILE A 119 -16.61 0.99 2.66
C ILE A 119 -17.59 2.02 3.22
N ALA A 120 -18.90 1.85 2.99
CA ALA A 120 -19.90 2.76 3.53
C ALA A 120 -19.88 2.77 5.07
N GLN A 121 -19.78 1.59 5.70
CA GLN A 121 -19.65 1.46 7.15
C GLN A 121 -18.36 2.12 7.66
N MET A 122 -17.22 1.89 7.03
CA MET A 122 -15.94 2.48 7.43
C MET A 122 -15.95 4.00 7.31
N LYS A 123 -16.53 4.55 6.23
CA LYS A 123 -16.72 5.99 6.07
C LYS A 123 -17.61 6.57 7.18
N ALA A 124 -18.69 5.88 7.52
CA ALA A 124 -19.57 6.29 8.61
C ALA A 124 -18.86 6.26 9.98
N LEU A 125 -18.01 5.25 10.24
CA LEU A 125 -17.20 5.17 11.46
C LEU A 125 -16.14 6.27 11.52
N LEU A 126 -15.49 6.60 10.40
CA LEU A 126 -14.55 7.70 10.32
C LEU A 126 -15.22 9.06 10.57
N ALA A 127 -16.41 9.29 10.02
CA ALA A 127 -17.14 10.54 10.21
C ALA A 127 -17.61 10.79 11.65
N ARG A 128 -17.63 9.74 12.50
CA ARG A 128 -18.01 9.83 13.92
C ARG A 128 -16.82 10.12 14.85
N ARG A 129 -15.59 10.19 14.32
CA ARG A 129 -14.35 10.38 15.07
C ARG A 129 -13.73 11.73 14.74
#